data_AF-A0A136JIT5-F1
#
_entry.id   AF-A0A136JIT5-F1
#
_cell.length_a   1.000
_cell.length_b   1.000
_cell.length_c   1.000
_cell.angle_alpha   90.00
_cell.angle_beta   90.00
_cell.angle_gamma   90.00
#
_symmetry.space_group_name_H-M   'P 1'
#
loop_
_entity.id
_entity.type
_entity.pdbx_description
1 polymer ?
#
loop_
_entity_poly.entity_id
_entity_poly.type
_entity_poly.pdbx_seq_one_letter_code
_entity_poly.pdbx_strand_id
1 'polypeptide(L)' 'MVQTTSNTSLAIDSPQGKKIFVFDRVFSSETQQDGVWEYLSESINAFLQGYNVSVLAYGQSGA' A
#
# COMPACT_ATOMS: atom_id res chain seq x y z
N MET A 1 -4.33 -12.94 12.35
CA MET A 1 -3.70 -13.23 11.04
C MET A 1 -4.00 -12.06 10.12
N VAL A 2 -3.07 -11.67 9.25
CA VAL A 2 -3.27 -10.62 8.24
C VAL A 2 -3.47 -11.31 6.89
N GLN A 3 -4.52 -10.96 6.17
CA GLN A 3 -4.83 -11.55 4.87
C GLN A 3 -5.25 -10.46 3.88
N THR A 4 -4.51 -10.32 2.80
CA THR A 4 -4.92 -9.50 1.65
C THR A 4 -6.10 -10.19 0.97
N THR A 5 -7.28 -9.57 0.98
CA THR A 5 -8.50 -10.15 0.39
C THR A 5 -8.72 -9.69 -1.05
N SER A 6 -8.16 -8.54 -1.42
CA SER A 6 -8.11 -8.01 -2.78
C SER A 6 -6.99 -6.97 -2.90
N ASN A 7 -6.81 -6.41 -4.10
CA ASN A 7 -5.86 -5.32 -4.33
C ASN A 7 -6.22 -4.00 -3.61
N THR A 8 -7.36 -3.93 -2.93
CA THR A 8 -7.83 -2.73 -2.21
C THR A 8 -8.31 -3.04 -0.80
N SER A 9 -8.23 -4.29 -0.36
CA SER A 9 -8.82 -4.73 0.92
C SER A 9 -7.89 -5.67 1.69
N LEU A 10 -7.80 -5.42 2.99
CA LEU A 10 -7.01 -6.18 3.95
C LEU A 10 -7.92 -6.61 5.11
N ALA A 11 -7.87 -7.89 5.47
CA ALA A 11 -8.52 -8.41 6.67
C ALA A 11 -7.49 -8.72 7.75
N ILE A 12 -7.80 -8.33 9.00
CA ILE A 12 -6.99 -8.63 10.18
C ILE A 12 -7.86 -9.31 11.22
N ASP A 13 -7.49 -10.54 11.61
CA ASP A 13 -8.09 -11.17 12.77
C ASP A 13 -7.48 -10.60 14.04
N SER A 14 -8.32 -9.94 14.84
CA SER A 14 -7.97 -9.36 16.14
C SER A 14 -8.68 -10.12 17.26
N PRO A 15 -8.24 -9.99 18.53
CA PRO A 15 -8.95 -10.57 19.67
C PRO A 15 -10.41 -10.11 19.82
N GLN A 16 -10.75 -8.96 19.21
CA GLN A 16 -12.10 -8.37 19.21
C GLN A 16 -12.92 -8.80 17.98
N GLY A 17 -12.42 -9.73 17.17
CA GLY A 17 -13.02 -10.17 15.91
C GLY A 17 -12.27 -9.71 14.67
N LYS A 18 -12.78 -10.13 13.51
CA LYS A 18 -12.21 -9.81 12.19
C LYS A 18 -12.50 -8.35 11.83
N LYS A 19 -11.45 -7.60 11.50
CA LYS A 19 -11.54 -6.22 11.01
C LYS A 19 -11.16 -6.16 9.53
N ILE A 20 -11.86 -5.33 8.77
CA ILE A 20 -11.61 -5.13 7.33
C ILE A 20 -11.21 -3.67 7.13
N PHE A 21 -10.14 -3.48 6.37
CA PHE A 21 -9.61 -2.18 5.98
C PHE A 21 -9.66 -2.05 4.46
N VAL A 22 -10.03 -0.86 3.98
CA VAL A 22 -10.10 -0.53 2.55
C VAL A 22 -9.13 0.61 2.28
N PHE A 23 -8.28 0.44 1.27
CA PHE A 23 -7.26 1.40 0.84
C PHE A 23 -7.34 1.57 -0.68
N ASP A 24 -6.70 2.62 -1.21
CA ASP A 24 -6.53 2.80 -2.65
C ASP A 24 -5.78 1.63 -3.29
N ARG A 25 -4.78 1.10 -2.57
CA ARG A 25 -4.01 -0.08 -2.98
C ARG A 25 -3.51 -0.86 -1.78
N VAL A 26 -3.58 -2.18 -1.85
CA VAL A 26 -2.95 -3.14 -0.93
C VAL A 26 -2.00 -4.02 -1.73
N PHE A 27 -0.74 -4.04 -1.34
CA PHE A 27 0.28 -4.92 -1.90
C PHE A 27 0.38 -6.19 -1.04
N SER A 28 0.31 -7.37 -1.66
CA SER A 28 0.49 -8.66 -0.96
C SER A 28 1.97 -8.96 -0.72
N SER A 29 2.29 -9.96 0.10
CA SER A 29 3.66 -10.41 0.37
C SER A 29 4.44 -10.83 -0.88
N GLU A 30 3.75 -11.22 -1.94
CA GLU A 30 4.36 -11.64 -3.20
C GLU A 30 4.76 -10.46 -4.10
N THR A 31 4.31 -9.25 -3.77
CA THR A 31 4.59 -8.05 -4.56
C THR A 31 6.06 -7.72 -4.48
N GLN A 32 6.71 -7.64 -5.64
CA GLN A 32 8.10 -7.24 -5.78
C GLN A 32 8.23 -5.72 -5.99
N GLN A 33 9.46 -5.21 -5.95
CA GLN A 33 9.75 -3.77 -6.01
C GLN A 33 9.25 -3.09 -7.28
N ASP A 34 9.34 -3.78 -8.41
CA ASP A 34 8.80 -3.37 -9.70
C ASP A 34 7.27 -3.14 -9.65
N GLY A 35 6.52 -4.01 -8.97
CA GLY A 35 5.09 -3.84 -8.77
C GLY A 35 4.71 -2.63 -7.91
N VAL A 36 5.54 -2.27 -6.94
CA VAL A 36 5.35 -1.03 -6.15
C VAL A 36 5.72 0.20 -6.98
N TRP A 37 6.80 0.11 -7.76
CA TRP A 37 7.23 1.18 -8.65
C TRP A 37 6.19 1.51 -9.72
N GLU A 38 5.59 0.50 -10.35
CA GLU A 38 4.55 0.70 -11.36
C GLU A 38 3.41 1.58 -10.83
N TYR A 39 3.00 1.36 -9.58
CA TYR A 39 1.97 2.16 -8.92
C TYR A 39 2.42 3.60 -8.60
N LEU A 40 3.68 3.80 -8.20
CA LEU A 40 4.20 5.12 -7.80
C LEU A 40 4.69 5.98 -8.99
N SER A 41 4.94 5.36 -10.14
CA SER A 41 5.54 6.01 -11.32
C SER A 41 4.78 7.27 -11.76
N GLU A 42 3.45 7.26 -11.67
CA GLU A 42 2.60 8.41 -12.02
C GLU A 42 2.84 9.63 -11.12
N SER A 43 3.22 9.42 -9.86
CA SER A 43 3.58 10.53 -8.96
C SER A 43 4.86 11.23 -9.44
N ILE A 44 5.83 10.47 -9.98
CA ILE A 44 7.04 11.06 -10.57
C ILE A 44 6.72 11.79 -11.87
N ASN A 45 5.84 11.23 -12.72
CA ASN A 45 5.38 11.90 -13.93
C ASN A 45 4.69 13.24 -13.61
N ALA A 46 3.84 13.28 -12.58
CA ALA A 46 3.20 14.51 -12.11
C ALA A 46 4.23 15.52 -11.60
N PHE A 47 5.24 15.07 -10.85
CA PHE A 47 6.33 15.95 -10.40
C PHE A 47 7.06 16.61 -11.57
N LEU A 48 7.37 15.86 -12.64
CA LEU A 48 8.01 16.40 -13.85
C LEU A 48 7.14 17.41 -14.60
N GLN A 49 5.82 17.35 -14.44
CA GLN A 49 4.86 18.32 -14.99
C GLN A 49 4.72 19.59 -14.14
N GLY A 50 5.43 19.68 -13.00
CA GLY A 50 5.43 20.84 -12.12
C GLY A 50 4.45 20.74 -10.94
N TYR A 51 3.86 19.57 -10.68
CA TYR A 51 3.05 19.35 -9.49
C TYR A 51 3.93 19.07 -8.26
N ASN A 52 3.49 19.56 -7.09
CA ASN A 52 4.12 19.20 -5.83
C ASN A 52 3.70 17.78 -5.42
N VAL A 53 4.69 16.95 -5.07
CA VAL A 53 4.49 15.54 -4.73
C VAL A 53 5.23 15.22 -3.44
N SER A 54 4.60 14.45 -2.56
CA SER A 54 5.20 13.95 -1.31
C SER A 54 4.86 12.47 -1.15
N VAL A 55 5.87 11.65 -0.86
CA VAL A 55 5.73 10.20 -0.61
C VAL A 55 6.34 9.92 0.75
N LEU A 56 5.56 9.27 1.63
CA LEU A 56 5.99 8.91 2.99
C LEU A 56 5.87 7.40 3.19
N ALA A 57 6.96 6.78 3.64
CA ALA A 57 6.93 5.42 4.16
C ALA A 57 6.73 5.46 5.68
N TYR A 58 5.66 4.82 6.16
CA TYR A 58 5.31 4.80 7.59
C TYR A 58 5.04 3.37 8.05
N GLY A 59 5.71 2.98 9.13
CA GLY A 59 5.59 1.65 9.73
C GLY A 59 6.40 1.54 11.02
N GLN A 60 6.15 0.48 11.78
CA GLN A 60 7.01 0.13 12.92
C GLN A 60 8.42 -0.26 12.45
N SER A 61 9.42 -0.16 13.32
CA SER A 61 10.79 -0.58 12.99
C SER A 61 10.83 -2.05 12.55
N GLY A 62 11.41 -2.32 11.38
CA GLY A 62 11.51 -3.67 10.80
C GLY A 62 10.26 -4.14 10.06
N ALA A 63 9.29 -3.26 9.83
CA ALA A 63 8.23 -3.48 8.84
C ALA A 63 8.76 -3.47 7.40
#